data_AF-A0A2I1HI21-F1
#
_entry.id   AF-A0A2I1HI21-F1
#
_cell.length_a   1.000
_cell.length_b   1.000
_cell.length_c   1.000
_cell.angle_alpha   90.00
_cell.angle_beta   90.00
_cell.angle_gamma   90.00
#
_symmetry.space_group_name_H-M   'P 1'
#
loop_
_entity.id
_entity.type
_entity.pdbx_description
1 polymer ?
#
loop_
_entity_poly.entity_id
_entity_poly.type
_entity_poly.pdbx_seq_one_letter_code
_entity_poly.pdbx_strand_id
1 'polypeptide(L)'
;MIKIKILFVFTLLITISLIEAVPNQLVKRTTKFGQCDGSMKPLNVTSYPPDLVPNSEVALYIKGDFGTELTEKAKLFVTVSYSDWKYDYRFSGNICSIMKCPLPANFEIQTAVLLKDLPSGYLFSVTIFTDYDKSHDLPQACAVAKEK
;
A
#
# COMPACT_ATOMS: atom_id res chain seq x y z
N MET A 1 -43.95 18.90 -38.03
CA MET A 1 -43.20 17.63 -38.22
C MET A 1 -41.72 17.80 -37.81
N ILE A 2 -41.45 18.29 -36.59
CA ILE A 2 -40.09 18.63 -36.08
C ILE A 2 -39.79 18.01 -34.69
N LYS A 3 -40.79 17.41 -34.02
CA LYS A 3 -40.63 16.86 -32.65
C LYS A 3 -39.91 15.51 -32.59
N ILE A 4 -39.96 14.68 -33.63
CA ILE A 4 -39.40 13.30 -33.62
C ILE A 4 -37.89 13.30 -33.91
N LYS A 5 -37.40 14.18 -34.80
CA LYS A 5 -35.98 14.23 -35.19
C LYS A 5 -35.07 14.71 -34.05
N ILE A 6 -35.54 15.63 -33.20
CA ILE A 6 -34.77 16.15 -32.08
C ILE A 6 -34.62 15.09 -30.98
N LEU A 7 -35.67 14.30 -30.71
CA LEU A 7 -35.64 13.22 -29.71
C LEU A 7 -34.56 12.18 -30.02
N PHE A 8 -34.41 11.80 -31.30
CA PHE A 8 -33.41 10.82 -31.75
C PHE A 8 -31.96 11.30 -31.54
N VAL A 9 -31.70 12.59 -31.75
CA VAL A 9 -30.37 13.18 -31.58
C VAL A 9 -29.96 13.18 -30.09
N PHE A 10 -30.89 13.49 -29.19
CA PHE A 10 -30.62 13.46 -27.75
C PHE A 10 -30.38 12.03 -27.23
N THR A 11 -31.15 11.04 -27.68
CA THR A 11 -30.91 9.64 -27.29
C THR A 11 -29.57 9.10 -27.80
N LEU A 12 -29.14 9.52 -29.00
CA LEU A 12 -27.87 9.08 -29.58
C LEU A 12 -26.67 9.69 -28.85
N LEU A 13 -26.73 10.98 -28.47
CA LEU A 13 -25.69 11.65 -27.69
C LEU A 13 -25.48 11.01 -26.32
N ILE A 14 -26.56 10.62 -25.62
CA ILE A 14 -26.46 9.95 -24.31
C ILE A 14 -25.75 8.60 -24.43
N THR A 15 -25.99 7.86 -25.52
CA THR A 15 -25.32 6.56 -25.72
C THR A 15 -23.83 6.68 -26.03
N ILE A 16 -23.38 7.78 -26.66
CA ILE A 16 -21.96 7.98 -27.00
C ILE A 16 -21.17 8.52 -25.78
N SER A 17 -21.78 9.37 -24.96
CA SER A 17 -21.14 9.91 -23.74
C SER A 17 -20.87 8.87 -22.64
N LEU A 18 -21.54 7.70 -22.67
CA LEU A 18 -21.30 6.59 -21.75
C LEU A 18 -20.06 5.75 -22.11
N ILE A 19 -19.49 5.94 -23.30
CA ILE A 19 -18.39 5.09 -23.82
C ILE A 19 -17.02 5.65 -23.42
N GLU A 20 -16.93 6.93 -23.01
CA GLU A 20 -15.66 7.57 -22.63
C GLU A 20 -15.33 7.54 -21.14
N ALA A 21 -16.03 6.73 -20.34
CA ALA A 21 -15.52 6.36 -19.03
C ALA A 21 -14.40 5.32 -19.21
N VAL A 22 -13.18 5.81 -19.47
CA VAL A 22 -11.95 5.02 -19.50
C VAL A 22 -11.96 4.06 -18.30
N PRO A 23 -11.87 2.73 -18.50
CA PRO A 23 -12.02 1.74 -17.42
C PRO A 23 -10.83 1.69 -16.44
N ASN A 24 -9.92 2.66 -16.49
CA ASN A 24 -8.61 2.57 -15.85
C ASN A 24 -8.58 2.88 -14.34
N GLN A 25 -9.71 3.19 -13.70
CA GLN A 25 -9.69 3.75 -12.33
C GLN A 25 -10.28 2.87 -11.20
N LEU A 26 -10.79 1.66 -11.48
CA LEU A 26 -11.50 0.88 -10.46
C LEU A 26 -11.12 -0.60 -10.38
N VAL A 27 -10.01 -1.02 -10.99
CA VAL A 27 -9.53 -2.40 -10.82
C VAL A 27 -8.95 -2.54 -9.41
N LYS A 28 -9.81 -3.00 -8.50
CA LYS A 28 -9.46 -3.43 -7.15
C LYS A 28 -8.41 -4.54 -7.22
N ARG A 29 -7.29 -4.36 -6.52
CA ARG A 29 -6.21 -5.33 -6.44
C ARG A 29 -6.28 -6.02 -5.08
N THR A 30 -6.71 -7.28 -5.03
CA THR A 30 -6.79 -8.00 -3.75
C THR A 30 -5.40 -8.28 -3.20
N THR A 31 -5.13 -7.78 -2.00
CA THR A 31 -3.81 -7.84 -1.37
C THR A 31 -3.90 -8.59 -0.06
N LYS A 32 -3.13 -9.68 0.05
CA LYS A 32 -3.01 -10.44 1.30
C LYS A 32 -1.55 -10.47 1.71
N PHE A 33 -1.25 -9.85 2.85
CA PHE A 33 0.07 -9.88 3.44
C PHE A 33 0.37 -11.28 4.00
N GLY A 34 1.54 -11.78 3.64
CA GLY A 34 2.15 -12.97 4.17
C GLY A 34 3.54 -12.67 4.71
N GLN A 35 4.23 -13.73 5.11
CA GLN A 35 5.59 -13.64 5.64
C GLN A 35 6.60 -13.38 4.51
N CYS A 36 7.69 -12.70 4.86
CA CYS A 36 8.86 -12.59 4.01
C CYS A 36 9.71 -13.87 4.12
N ASP A 37 10.85 -13.91 3.43
CA ASP A 37 11.77 -15.04 3.55
C ASP A 37 12.21 -15.25 5.03
N GLY A 38 12.66 -16.48 5.33
CA GLY A 38 12.85 -16.97 6.69
C GLY A 38 13.96 -16.30 7.51
N SER A 39 14.61 -15.25 6.99
CA SER A 39 15.66 -14.53 7.70
C SER A 39 15.14 -13.43 8.63
N MET A 40 13.89 -13.00 8.46
CA MET A 40 13.30 -11.85 9.15
C MET A 40 12.17 -12.27 10.10
N LYS A 41 11.98 -11.52 11.20
CA LYS A 41 10.80 -11.69 12.05
C LYS A 41 9.52 -11.36 11.25
N PRO A 42 8.44 -12.15 11.39
CA PRO A 42 7.20 -11.87 10.67
C PRO A 42 6.49 -10.66 11.27
N LEU A 43 5.97 -9.79 10.40
CA LEU A 43 4.97 -8.78 10.78
C LEU A 43 3.57 -9.28 10.44
N ASN A 44 2.58 -8.92 11.25
CA ASN A 44 1.18 -9.09 10.91
C ASN A 44 0.66 -7.75 10.38
N VAL A 45 0.36 -7.71 9.09
CA VAL A 45 -0.08 -6.50 8.39
C VAL A 45 -1.46 -6.71 7.79
N THR A 46 -2.35 -5.76 8.02
CA THR A 46 -3.64 -5.67 7.33
C THR A 46 -3.83 -4.28 6.76
N SER A 47 -4.65 -4.17 5.72
CA SER A 47 -4.95 -2.90 5.06
C SER A 47 -6.44 -2.61 5.03
N TYR A 48 -6.78 -1.32 5.05
CA TYR A 48 -8.14 -0.84 4.84
C TYR A 48 -8.15 0.31 3.81
N PRO A 49 -8.86 0.17 2.68
CA PRO A 49 -9.57 -1.04 2.24
C PRO A 49 -8.62 -2.23 1.97
N PRO A 50 -9.11 -3.48 2.01
CA PRO A 50 -8.28 -4.66 1.74
C PRO A 50 -7.88 -4.78 0.27
N ASP A 51 -8.74 -4.31 -0.62
CA ASP A 51 -8.42 -4.19 -2.03
C ASP A 51 -7.79 -2.82 -2.30
N LEU A 52 -6.59 -2.84 -2.85
CA LEU A 52 -5.84 -1.62 -3.13
C LEU A 52 -6.31 -1.01 -4.45
N VAL A 53 -6.45 0.32 -4.45
CA VAL A 53 -6.88 1.10 -5.62
C VAL A 53 -5.80 2.13 -5.94
N PRO A 54 -5.40 2.28 -7.22
CA PRO A 54 -4.46 3.32 -7.62
C PRO A 54 -4.95 4.72 -7.24
N ASN A 55 -4.02 5.60 -6.91
CA ASN A 55 -4.26 7.01 -6.56
C ASN A 55 -5.22 7.19 -5.36
N SER A 56 -5.23 6.23 -4.45
CA SER A 56 -5.99 6.28 -3.21
C SER A 56 -5.08 6.11 -2.00
N GLU A 57 -5.55 6.58 -0.85
CA GLU A 57 -4.89 6.33 0.43
C GLU A 57 -5.33 4.97 0.99
N VAL A 58 -4.39 4.23 1.55
CA VAL A 58 -4.66 2.99 2.29
C VAL A 58 -4.13 3.10 3.71
N ALA A 59 -4.98 2.74 4.67
CA ALA A 59 -4.55 2.57 6.06
C ALA A 59 -3.92 1.19 6.24
N LEU A 60 -2.75 1.15 6.87
CA LEU A 60 -2.02 -0.06 7.24
C LEU A 60 -2.05 -0.22 8.76
N TYR A 61 -2.39 -1.41 9.22
CA TYR A 61 -2.33 -1.82 10.62
C TYR A 61 -1.24 -2.87 10.75
N ILE A 62 -0.19 -2.55 11.49
CA ILE A 62 1.05 -3.31 11.56
C ILE A 62 1.26 -3.75 13.00
N LYS A 63 1.41 -5.06 13.22
CA LYS A 63 1.74 -5.64 14.53
C LYS A 63 3.01 -6.46 14.43
N GLY A 64 3.81 -6.47 15.49
CA GLY A 64 5.02 -7.27 15.57
C GLY A 64 5.52 -7.45 17.00
N ASP A 65 6.48 -8.36 17.14
CA ASP A 65 7.18 -8.64 18.40
C ASP A 65 8.69 -8.81 18.19
N PHE A 66 9.46 -7.85 18.68
CA PHE A 66 10.92 -7.92 18.65
C PHE A 66 11.54 -8.57 19.89
N GLY A 67 10.77 -8.79 20.96
CA GLY A 67 11.27 -9.21 22.28
C GLY A 67 12.00 -8.11 23.05
N THR A 68 12.23 -6.95 22.43
CA THR A 68 12.86 -5.76 23.01
C THR A 68 12.14 -4.51 22.53
N GLU A 69 12.23 -3.42 23.28
CA GLU A 69 11.63 -2.14 22.90
C GLU A 69 12.22 -1.58 21.59
N LEU A 70 11.39 -0.89 20.82
CA LEU A 70 11.81 -0.11 19.66
C LEU A 70 12.08 1.33 20.08
N THR A 71 13.25 1.83 19.69
CA THR A 71 13.73 3.19 20.03
C THR A 71 13.57 4.14 18.84
N GLU A 72 13.97 5.40 19.03
CA GLU A 72 14.06 6.43 17.97
C GLU A 72 14.94 6.08 16.77
N LYS A 73 15.74 5.03 16.87
CA LYS A 73 16.54 4.49 15.77
C LYS A 73 15.74 3.58 14.84
N ALA A 74 14.53 3.21 15.24
CA ALA A 74 13.70 2.32 14.46
C ALA A 74 13.03 3.04 13.28
N LYS A 75 13.07 2.42 12.09
CA LYS A 75 12.45 2.96 10.88
C LYS A 75 11.47 1.96 10.28
N LEU A 76 10.35 2.50 9.81
CA LEU A 76 9.34 1.80 9.03
C LEU A 76 9.52 2.15 7.56
N PHE A 77 9.58 1.14 6.72
CA PHE A 77 9.62 1.26 5.28
C PHE A 77 8.41 0.54 4.70
N VAL A 78 7.66 1.25 3.87
CA VAL A 78 6.59 0.68 3.06
C VAL A 78 7.00 0.87 1.61
N THR A 79 7.22 -0.24 0.90
CA THR A 79 7.72 -0.22 -0.47
C THR A 79 6.75 -0.94 -1.39
N VAL A 80 6.43 -0.32 -2.52
CA VAL A 80 5.73 -0.98 -3.62
C VAL A 80 6.71 -1.12 -4.78
N SER A 81 7.13 -2.35 -5.04
CA SER A 81 8.05 -2.71 -6.12
C SER A 81 7.28 -3.26 -7.31
N TYR A 82 7.68 -2.81 -8.49
CA TYR A 82 7.02 -3.10 -9.75
C TYR A 82 7.62 -4.40 -10.32
N SER A 83 6.84 -5.17 -11.07
CA SER A 83 7.34 -6.41 -11.71
C SER A 83 8.51 -6.19 -12.66
N ASP A 84 8.69 -4.98 -13.19
CA ASP A 84 9.82 -4.59 -14.03
C ASP A 84 11.02 -4.01 -13.25
N TRP A 85 10.92 -3.92 -11.91
CA TRP A 85 11.93 -3.40 -10.98
C TRP A 85 12.44 -1.98 -11.31
N LYS A 86 11.73 -1.22 -12.14
CA LYS A 86 12.17 0.12 -12.57
C LYS A 86 11.78 1.23 -11.61
N TYR A 87 10.77 1.00 -10.78
CA TYR A 87 10.27 1.95 -9.81
C TYR A 87 10.06 1.26 -8.47
N ASP A 88 10.47 1.94 -7.40
CA ASP A 88 10.07 1.64 -6.03
C ASP A 88 9.36 2.88 -5.49
N TYR A 89 8.07 2.76 -5.18
CA TYR A 89 7.42 3.77 -4.36
C TYR A 89 7.73 3.45 -2.91
N ARG A 90 8.51 4.32 -2.25
CA ARG A 90 8.96 4.11 -0.88
C ARG A 90 8.41 5.21 0.02
N PHE A 91 7.57 4.80 0.96
CA PHE A 91 7.30 5.58 2.16
C PHE A 91 8.30 5.14 3.23
N SER A 92 9.08 6.07 3.76
CA SER A 92 9.96 5.83 4.89
C SER A 92 9.65 6.82 6.00
N GLY A 93 9.54 6.30 7.23
CA GLY A 93 9.23 7.11 8.40
C GLY A 93 10.00 6.61 9.60
N ASN A 94 10.37 7.54 10.49
CA ASN A 94 10.76 7.16 11.84
C ASN A 94 9.50 6.66 12.55
N ILE A 95 9.57 5.46 13.14
CA ILE A 95 8.44 4.89 13.86
C ILE A 95 7.98 5.82 14.99
N CYS A 96 8.92 6.53 15.61
CA CYS A 96 8.66 7.47 16.70
C CYS A 96 8.03 8.80 16.25
N SER A 97 7.92 9.04 14.94
CA SER A 97 7.10 10.13 14.41
C SER A 97 5.62 9.73 14.27
N ILE A 98 5.33 8.42 14.29
CA ILE A 98 3.98 7.86 14.20
C ILE A 98 3.43 7.56 15.61
N MET A 99 4.29 7.06 16.49
CA MET A 99 3.95 6.64 17.85
C MET A 99 4.91 7.25 18.87
N LYS A 100 4.50 7.35 20.14
CA LYS A 100 5.41 7.76 21.21
C LYS A 100 6.40 6.63 21.51
N CYS A 101 7.69 6.95 21.48
CA CYS A 101 8.76 6.01 21.84
C CYS A 101 9.24 6.18 23.30
N PRO A 102 9.88 5.15 23.89
CA PRO A 102 10.10 3.82 23.32
C PRO A 102 8.78 3.04 23.16
N LEU A 103 8.70 2.27 22.07
CA LEU A 103 7.57 1.36 21.85
C LEU A 103 7.85 0.03 22.55
N PRO A 104 6.85 -0.59 23.19
CA PRO A 104 6.99 -1.89 23.79
C PRO A 104 7.40 -2.96 22.77
N ALA A 105 7.97 -4.06 23.26
CA ALA A 105 8.40 -5.19 22.43
C ALA A 105 7.28 -5.71 21.51
N ASN A 106 6.08 -5.86 22.07
CA ASN A 106 4.84 -6.08 21.34
C ASN A 106 4.23 -4.73 20.98
N PHE A 107 4.12 -4.42 19.70
CA PHE A 107 3.62 -3.13 19.24
C PHE A 107 2.51 -3.26 18.21
N GLU A 108 1.72 -2.19 18.11
CA GLU A 108 0.72 -1.97 17.07
C GLU A 108 0.89 -0.55 16.55
N ILE A 109 1.05 -0.42 15.22
CA ILE A 109 1.23 0.84 14.52
C ILE A 109 0.14 0.96 13.47
N GLN A 110 -0.49 2.13 13.40
CA GLN A 110 -1.37 2.50 12.31
C GLN A 110 -0.72 3.63 11.52
N THR A 111 -0.64 3.48 10.19
CA THR A 111 -0.16 4.53 9.29
C THR A 111 -0.98 4.53 8.01
N ALA A 112 -0.97 5.64 7.28
CA ALA A 112 -1.61 5.74 5.98
C ALA A 112 -0.54 5.96 4.89
N VAL A 113 -0.76 5.39 3.71
CA VAL A 113 0.12 5.57 2.54
C VAL A 113 -0.69 5.86 1.30
N LEU A 114 -0.22 6.83 0.50
CA LEU A 114 -0.83 7.17 -0.79
C LEU A 114 -0.30 6.25 -1.89
N LEU A 115 -1.17 5.49 -2.54
CA LEU A 115 -0.82 4.54 -3.60
C LEU A 115 -0.77 5.22 -4.97
N LYS A 116 0.16 6.14 -5.15
CA LYS A 116 0.30 6.87 -6.41
C LYS A 116 0.59 5.93 -7.57
N ASP A 117 -0.24 5.98 -8.61
CA ASP A 117 -0.07 5.26 -9.87
C ASP A 117 0.20 3.75 -9.71
N LEU A 118 -0.48 3.11 -8.74
CA LEU A 118 -0.32 1.68 -8.44
C LEU A 118 -0.50 0.82 -9.72
N PRO A 119 0.55 0.12 -10.18
CA PRO A 119 0.51 -0.67 -11.40
C PRO A 119 -0.24 -1.99 -11.20
N SER A 120 -0.39 -2.77 -12.28
CA SER A 120 -0.60 -4.22 -12.20
C SER A 120 0.72 -4.97 -12.02
N GLY A 121 0.69 -6.10 -11.33
CA GLY A 121 1.83 -6.95 -11.04
C GLY A 121 2.84 -6.28 -10.09
N TYR A 122 2.42 -5.93 -8.88
CA TYR A 122 3.31 -5.38 -7.85
C TYR A 122 3.61 -6.34 -6.68
N LEU A 123 4.71 -6.05 -5.99
CA LEU A 123 5.06 -6.58 -4.68
C LEU A 123 5.00 -5.44 -3.66
N PHE A 124 4.10 -5.54 -2.68
CA PHE A 124 3.97 -4.61 -1.58
C PHE A 124 4.73 -5.17 -0.38
N SER A 125 5.68 -4.43 0.17
CA SER A 125 6.44 -4.83 1.35
C SER A 125 6.32 -3.80 2.46
N VAL A 126 6.25 -4.30 3.70
CA VAL A 126 6.32 -3.52 4.93
C VAL A 126 7.48 -4.08 5.72
N THR A 127 8.49 -3.26 6.00
CA THR A 127 9.71 -3.67 6.69
C THR A 127 10.05 -2.74 7.83
N ILE A 128 10.63 -3.30 8.90
CA ILE A 128 11.08 -2.55 10.05
C ILE A 128 12.57 -2.81 10.28
N PHE A 129 13.31 -1.70 10.40
CA PHE A 129 14.67 -1.68 10.90
C PHE A 129 14.65 -1.26 12.36
N THR A 130 15.25 -2.03 13.27
CA THR A 130 15.22 -1.71 14.71
C THR A 130 16.25 -0.67 15.14
N ASP A 131 17.40 -0.64 14.44
CA ASP A 131 18.48 0.33 14.62
C ASP A 131 19.06 0.63 13.23
N TYR A 132 18.39 1.55 12.52
CA TYR A 132 18.76 1.85 11.14
C TYR A 132 20.15 2.44 11.02
N ASP A 133 20.66 3.13 12.05
CA ASP A 133 22.00 3.73 11.99
C ASP A 133 23.12 2.67 11.95
N LYS A 134 22.87 1.51 12.56
CA LYS A 134 23.82 0.37 12.57
C LYS A 134 23.64 -0.61 11.43
N SER A 135 22.40 -0.83 10.97
CA SER A 135 22.09 -1.82 9.94
C SER A 135 21.05 -1.27 8.98
N HIS A 136 21.50 -1.00 7.76
CA HIS A 136 20.69 -0.43 6.67
C HIS A 136 20.40 -1.46 5.57
N ASP A 137 21.16 -2.56 5.53
CA ASP A 137 21.14 -3.52 4.43
C ASP A 137 20.02 -4.58 4.56
N LEU A 138 19.67 -4.96 5.79
CA LEU A 138 18.68 -6.01 6.05
C LEU A 138 17.69 -5.59 7.14
N PRO A 139 16.38 -5.55 6.84
CA PRO A 139 15.37 -5.29 7.86
C PRO A 139 15.25 -6.47 8.82
N GLN A 140 14.96 -6.19 10.09
CA GLN A 140 14.81 -7.24 11.11
C GLN A 140 13.41 -7.86 11.12
N ALA A 141 12.39 -7.15 10.60
CA ALA A 141 11.05 -7.71 10.44
C ALA A 141 10.40 -7.28 9.14
N CYS A 142 9.50 -8.12 8.62
CA CYS A 142 8.91 -7.93 7.30
C CYS A 142 7.54 -8.62 7.15
N ALA A 143 6.68 -8.01 6.31
CA ALA A 143 5.53 -8.65 5.67
C ALA A 143 5.47 -8.24 4.20
N VAL A 144 5.03 -9.16 3.33
CA VAL A 144 4.91 -8.92 1.89
C VAL A 144 3.56 -9.37 1.35
N ALA A 145 3.03 -8.65 0.38
CA ALA A 145 1.86 -9.04 -0.39
C ALA A 145 2.14 -8.92 -1.88
N LYS A 146 1.83 -9.98 -2.63
CA LYS A 146 1.83 -9.95 -4.09
C LYS A 146 0.40 -9.72 -4.57
N GLU A 147 0.24 -8.89 -5.59
CA GLU A 147 -1.01 -8.81 -6.31
C GLU A 147 -1.40 -10.20 -6.84
N LYS A 148 -2.69 -10.55 -6.71
CA LYS A 148 -3.26 -11.79 -7.21
C LYS A 148 -3.87 -11.64 -8.58
#